data_AF-A0A3C0YRU4-F1
#
_entry.id   AF-A0A3C0YRU4-F1
#
_cell.length_a   1.000
_cell.length_b   1.000
_cell.length_c   1.000
_cell.angle_alpha   90.00
_cell.angle_beta   90.00
_cell.angle_gamma   90.00
#
_symmetry.space_group_name_H-M   'P 1'
#
loop_
_entity.id
_entity.type
_entity.pdbx_description
1 polymer ?
#
loop_
_entity_poly.entity_id
_entity_poly.type
_entity_poly.pdbx_seq_one_letter_code
_entity_poly.pdbx_strand_id
1 'polypeptide(L)'
;MSKCVMVLIMAVACVSNSVLAVPVTAGLVLQLDMSSVTTDGSGNVTSWNDLSGNGNNAVQATGSLQPVFVSSMTPTGASAIKFDGTDDYLDIVPNSTFDGGSFTMFAVYAVDAFDGGSGTRRLINLGYADIDPGTPVKQITSTYSLIVGSGTTGVRSTSRNVGGTGIFAASGIPAGYATDTFYVAAATMDSVSTNATAYLIDSAGSVTSAFLAGATAVGSGNNVARIGAGTSGNTVTTPSVYLNGWVSEILIYNTVLTSDEIADVSEYLANKYIPEPATISLLMLGLGLFIRRGK
;
A
#
# COMPACT_ATOMS: atom_id res chain seq x y z
N MET A 1 41.55 -24.54 48.36
CA MET A 1 40.50 -24.92 47.39
C MET A 1 40.40 -23.85 46.33
N SER A 2 40.73 -24.21 45.10
CA SER A 2 40.87 -23.29 43.96
C SER A 2 39.50 -22.73 43.54
N LYS A 3 39.38 -21.41 43.38
CA LYS A 3 38.17 -20.75 42.87
C LYS A 3 38.21 -20.78 41.34
N CYS A 4 37.35 -21.59 40.73
CA CYS A 4 37.07 -21.54 39.29
C CYS A 4 36.36 -20.22 38.96
N VAL A 5 37.00 -19.39 38.13
CA VAL A 5 36.35 -18.24 37.48
C VAL A 5 35.76 -18.74 36.17
N MET A 6 34.44 -18.76 36.08
CA MET A 6 33.72 -19.11 34.86
C MET A 6 33.51 -17.83 34.05
N VAL A 7 34.25 -17.71 32.94
CA VAL A 7 34.10 -16.60 31.98
C VAL A 7 32.90 -16.90 31.09
N LEU A 8 31.86 -16.07 31.18
CA LEU A 8 30.71 -16.11 30.29
C LEU A 8 31.04 -15.33 29.02
N ILE A 9 31.29 -16.04 27.91
CA ILE A 9 31.44 -15.43 26.58
C ILE A 9 30.03 -15.14 26.06
N MET A 10 29.63 -13.86 26.03
CA MET A 10 28.46 -13.45 25.25
C MET A 10 28.81 -13.54 23.77
N ALA A 11 28.19 -14.50 23.08
CA ALA A 11 28.16 -14.50 21.61
C ALA A 11 27.23 -13.36 21.17
N VAL A 12 27.80 -12.30 20.61
CA VAL A 12 27.03 -11.31 19.84
C VAL A 12 26.62 -12.01 18.55
N ALA A 13 25.37 -12.43 18.46
CA ALA A 13 24.81 -12.87 17.19
C ALA A 13 24.80 -11.67 16.24
N CYS A 14 25.60 -11.74 15.18
CA CYS A 14 25.45 -10.87 14.03
C CYS A 14 24.09 -11.20 13.41
N VAL A 15 23.08 -10.36 13.68
CA VAL A 15 21.83 -10.40 12.92
C VAL A 15 22.19 -9.84 11.56
N SER A 16 22.36 -10.70 10.57
CA SER A 16 22.35 -10.26 9.18
C SER A 16 20.98 -9.66 8.92
N ASN A 17 20.89 -8.34 8.71
CA ASN A 17 19.71 -7.69 8.16
C ASN A 17 19.51 -8.26 6.74
N SER A 18 18.81 -9.39 6.62
CA SER A 18 18.32 -9.86 5.34
C SER A 18 17.31 -8.83 4.86
N VAL A 19 17.59 -8.20 3.72
CA VAL A 19 16.57 -7.42 3.01
C VAL A 19 15.39 -8.36 2.77
N LEU A 20 14.23 -8.04 3.34
CA LEU A 20 13.01 -8.79 3.07
C LEU A 20 12.72 -8.62 1.57
N ALA A 21 12.66 -9.73 0.84
CA ALA A 21 12.30 -9.75 -0.56
C ALA A 21 10.77 -9.89 -0.69
N VAL A 22 10.21 -9.35 -1.77
CA VAL A 22 8.78 -9.55 -2.08
C VAL A 22 8.55 -11.06 -2.32
N PRO A 23 7.62 -11.70 -1.58
CA PRO A 23 7.47 -13.16 -1.59
C PRO A 23 6.85 -13.68 -2.90
N VAL A 24 6.06 -12.85 -3.58
CA VAL A 24 5.41 -13.17 -4.84
C VAL A 24 5.94 -12.26 -5.94
N THR A 25 6.52 -12.84 -6.99
CA THR A 25 7.10 -12.07 -8.11
C THR A 25 6.36 -12.31 -9.42
N ALA A 26 5.56 -13.37 -9.52
CA ALA A 26 4.76 -13.66 -10.69
C ALA A 26 3.72 -12.55 -10.90
N GLY A 27 3.73 -11.94 -12.08
CA GLY A 27 2.83 -10.85 -12.44
C GLY A 27 3.14 -9.51 -11.75
N LEU A 28 4.22 -9.40 -10.97
CA LEU A 28 4.64 -8.13 -10.36
C LEU A 28 5.10 -7.16 -11.45
N VAL A 29 4.39 -6.04 -11.58
CA VAL A 29 4.63 -5.02 -12.62
C VAL A 29 5.09 -3.67 -12.08
N LEU A 30 4.93 -3.45 -10.78
CA LEU A 30 5.42 -2.26 -10.10
C LEU A 30 5.82 -2.62 -8.68
N GLN A 31 7.04 -2.26 -8.30
CA GLN A 31 7.48 -2.27 -6.91
C GLN A 31 8.10 -0.91 -6.59
N LEU A 32 7.44 -0.15 -5.73
CA LEU A 32 7.93 1.12 -5.24
C LEU A 32 8.23 1.00 -3.76
N ASP A 33 9.51 1.05 -3.42
CA ASP A 33 10.03 0.87 -2.06
C ASP A 33 10.87 2.07 -1.61
N MET A 34 10.87 2.39 -0.32
CA MET A 34 11.60 3.55 0.21
C MET A 34 13.12 3.52 -0.02
N SER A 35 13.71 2.35 -0.32
CA SER A 35 15.14 2.24 -0.68
C SER A 35 15.50 2.86 -2.03
N SER A 36 14.51 3.21 -2.86
CA SER A 36 14.74 3.74 -4.22
C SER A 36 13.95 5.01 -4.52
N VAL A 37 13.96 5.95 -3.57
CA VAL A 37 13.38 7.29 -3.72
C VAL A 37 14.46 8.32 -4.03
N THR A 38 14.19 9.21 -4.99
CA THR A 38 15.05 10.35 -5.35
C THR A 38 14.36 11.65 -4.94
N THR A 39 15.06 12.49 -4.17
CA THR A 39 14.59 13.80 -3.76
C THR A 39 15.35 14.94 -4.41
N ASP A 40 14.76 16.12 -4.44
CA ASP A 40 15.49 17.37 -4.68
C ASP A 40 16.31 17.78 -3.44
N GLY A 41 16.97 18.94 -3.50
CA GLY A 41 17.78 19.48 -2.40
C GLY A 41 16.96 19.97 -1.19
N SER A 42 15.63 20.00 -1.29
CA SER A 42 14.69 20.38 -0.24
C SER A 42 13.97 19.18 0.39
N GLY A 43 14.22 17.96 -0.11
CA GLY A 43 13.60 16.74 0.39
C GLY A 43 12.28 16.38 -0.29
N ASN A 44 11.89 17.09 -1.34
CA ASN A 44 10.70 16.77 -2.13
C ASN A 44 11.01 15.62 -3.09
N VAL A 45 10.09 14.67 -3.21
CA VAL A 45 10.25 13.47 -4.03
C VAL A 45 10.03 13.82 -5.49
N THR A 46 11.11 13.73 -6.27
CA THR A 46 11.09 13.92 -7.72
C THR A 46 10.79 12.61 -8.45
N SER A 47 11.22 11.49 -7.88
CA SER A 47 10.99 10.16 -8.43
C SER A 47 10.98 9.08 -7.36
N TRP A 48 10.11 8.09 -7.55
CA TRP A 48 10.11 6.81 -6.87
C TRP A 48 10.36 5.72 -7.91
N ASN A 49 11.53 5.09 -7.85
CA ASN A 49 11.98 4.17 -8.89
C ASN A 49 11.34 2.79 -8.73
N ASP A 50 10.99 2.18 -9.87
CA ASP A 50 10.44 0.84 -9.95
C ASP A 50 11.52 -0.24 -9.81
N LEU A 51 11.36 -1.10 -8.81
CA LEU A 51 12.22 -2.23 -8.52
C LEU A 51 11.74 -3.55 -9.14
N SER A 52 10.58 -3.57 -9.81
CA SER A 52 10.06 -4.77 -10.48
C SER A 52 10.82 -5.13 -11.76
N GLY A 53 11.58 -4.17 -12.31
CA GLY A 53 12.32 -4.33 -13.57
C GLY A 53 11.53 -3.91 -14.83
N ASN A 54 10.31 -3.38 -14.68
CA ASN A 54 9.48 -2.94 -15.80
C ASN A 54 9.69 -1.46 -16.19
N GLY A 55 10.45 -0.70 -15.39
CA GLY A 55 10.75 0.71 -15.67
C GLY A 55 9.56 1.64 -15.43
N ASN A 56 8.58 1.20 -14.63
CA ASN A 56 7.37 1.95 -14.31
C ASN A 56 7.62 2.99 -13.20
N ASN A 57 8.67 3.80 -13.34
CA ASN A 57 9.05 4.80 -12.34
C ASN A 57 7.92 5.83 -12.17
N ALA A 58 7.59 6.15 -10.92
CA ALA A 58 6.68 7.24 -10.60
C ALA A 58 7.47 8.54 -10.46
N VAL A 59 7.01 9.62 -11.07
CA VAL A 59 7.73 10.89 -11.15
C VAL A 59 6.80 12.09 -10.96
N GLN A 60 7.38 13.19 -10.50
CA GLN A 60 6.73 14.51 -10.51
C GLN A 60 7.77 15.57 -10.82
N ALA A 61 7.66 16.22 -11.98
CA ALA A 61 8.64 17.20 -12.42
C ALA A 61 8.39 18.60 -11.82
N THR A 62 7.16 18.88 -11.39
CA THR A 62 6.78 20.21 -10.88
C THR A 62 6.98 20.26 -9.37
N GLY A 63 7.95 21.04 -8.90
CA GLY A 63 8.33 21.07 -7.47
C GLY A 63 7.20 21.38 -6.50
N SER A 64 6.21 22.20 -6.89
CA SER A 64 5.06 22.52 -6.03
C SER A 64 4.02 21.40 -5.92
N LEU A 65 4.16 20.31 -6.69
CA LEU A 65 3.23 19.16 -6.70
C LEU A 65 3.91 17.90 -6.15
N GLN A 66 5.15 18.03 -5.67
CA GLN A 66 5.98 16.91 -5.22
C GLN A 66 5.70 16.61 -3.74
N PRO A 67 5.36 15.35 -3.41
CA PRO A 67 5.25 14.95 -2.02
C PRO A 67 6.62 14.96 -1.33
N VAL A 68 6.65 14.91 0.00
CA VAL A 68 7.88 15.05 0.79
C VAL A 68 8.39 13.70 1.28
N PHE A 69 9.69 13.43 1.17
CA PHE A 69 10.30 12.25 1.81
C PHE A 69 10.52 12.50 3.29
N VAL A 70 10.14 11.54 4.15
CA VAL A 70 10.38 11.63 5.59
C VAL A 70 10.93 10.31 6.12
N SER A 71 12.09 10.38 6.79
CA SER A 71 12.74 9.23 7.42
C SER A 71 12.06 8.82 8.73
N SER A 72 12.12 7.54 9.07
CA SER A 72 11.70 7.02 10.39
C SER A 72 10.26 7.33 10.78
N MET A 73 9.33 7.23 9.83
CA MET A 73 7.92 7.53 10.05
C MET A 73 7.08 6.33 10.46
N THR A 74 7.39 5.14 9.95
CA THR A 74 6.61 3.94 10.25
C THR A 74 6.99 3.39 11.64
N PRO A 75 6.14 2.57 12.27
CA PRO A 75 6.44 1.95 13.58
C PRO A 75 7.79 1.22 13.66
N THR A 76 8.26 0.63 12.56
CA THR A 76 9.59 0.00 12.47
C THR A 76 10.77 0.97 12.40
N GLY A 77 10.51 2.26 12.24
CA GLY A 77 11.51 3.26 11.91
C GLY A 77 11.89 3.29 10.42
N ALA A 78 11.12 2.64 9.54
CA ALA A 78 11.27 2.85 8.09
C ALA A 78 10.66 4.18 7.63
N SER A 79 11.13 4.68 6.49
CA SER A 79 10.71 5.96 5.90
C SER A 79 9.30 5.90 5.29
N ALA A 80 8.74 7.07 4.96
CA ALA A 80 7.49 7.21 4.22
C ALA A 80 7.53 8.47 3.33
N ILE A 81 6.70 8.50 2.30
CA ILE A 81 6.40 9.69 1.49
C ILE A 81 5.13 10.35 2.03
N LYS A 82 5.19 11.66 2.29
CA LYS A 82 4.11 12.49 2.80
C LYS A 82 3.41 13.22 1.65
N PHE A 83 2.10 12.99 1.53
CA PHE A 83 1.20 13.74 0.67
C PHE A 83 0.35 14.70 1.52
N ASP A 84 0.22 15.94 1.05
CA ASP A 84 -0.36 17.05 1.82
C ASP A 84 -1.91 17.14 1.75
N GLY A 85 -2.53 16.51 0.75
CA GLY A 85 -3.98 16.59 0.51
C GLY A 85 -4.45 17.70 -0.43
N THR A 86 -3.54 18.50 -0.97
CA THR A 86 -3.88 19.67 -1.80
C THR A 86 -3.56 19.42 -3.25
N ASP A 87 -2.32 19.06 -3.57
CA ASP A 87 -1.84 18.96 -4.95
C ASP A 87 -0.68 17.97 -5.16
N ASP A 88 -0.24 17.27 -4.11
CA ASP A 88 0.81 16.26 -4.20
C ASP A 88 0.38 14.99 -4.95
N TYR A 89 1.16 14.56 -5.93
CA TYR A 89 1.02 13.25 -6.60
C TYR A 89 2.28 12.85 -7.36
N LEU A 90 2.41 11.57 -7.67
CA LEU A 90 3.40 11.03 -8.60
C LEU A 90 2.68 10.33 -9.77
N ASP A 91 3.11 10.61 -11.00
CA ASP A 91 2.60 9.95 -12.20
C ASP A 91 3.62 8.96 -12.74
N ILE A 92 3.15 7.80 -13.18
CA ILE A 92 3.90 6.85 -13.98
C ILE A 92 3.58 7.14 -15.44
N VAL A 93 4.59 7.14 -16.30
CA VAL A 93 4.39 7.37 -17.74
C VAL A 93 3.41 6.32 -18.27
N PRO A 94 2.27 6.73 -18.87
CA PRO A 94 1.25 5.78 -19.30
C PRO A 94 1.80 4.77 -20.31
N ASN A 95 1.50 3.48 -20.08
CA ASN A 95 1.98 2.39 -20.91
C ASN A 95 1.10 1.14 -20.74
N SER A 96 1.24 0.16 -21.64
CA SER A 96 0.39 -1.02 -21.70
C SER A 96 0.61 -2.05 -20.57
N THR A 97 1.61 -1.87 -19.70
CA THR A 97 1.80 -2.76 -18.53
C THR A 97 0.60 -2.72 -17.59
N PHE A 98 -0.10 -1.59 -17.56
CA PHE A 98 -1.31 -1.39 -16.77
C PHE A 98 -2.59 -1.65 -17.56
N ASP A 99 -2.53 -2.13 -18.79
CA ASP A 99 -3.73 -2.55 -19.54
C ASP A 99 -4.18 -3.95 -19.09
N GLY A 100 -5.47 -4.23 -19.24
CA GLY A 100 -6.09 -5.49 -18.85
C GLY A 100 -7.30 -5.29 -17.94
N GLY A 101 -7.85 -6.40 -17.45
CA GLY A 101 -9.03 -6.41 -16.59
C GLY A 101 -8.79 -6.98 -15.20
N SER A 102 -7.55 -7.37 -14.89
CA SER A 102 -7.24 -8.11 -13.68
C SER A 102 -5.96 -7.58 -13.03
N PHE A 103 -6.07 -7.10 -11.79
CA PHE A 103 -4.98 -6.51 -11.03
C PHE A 103 -5.07 -6.85 -9.55
N THR A 104 -3.91 -6.90 -8.89
CA THR A 104 -3.81 -6.83 -7.43
C THR A 104 -2.93 -5.64 -7.06
N MET A 105 -3.39 -4.80 -6.13
CA MET A 105 -2.68 -3.62 -5.67
C MET A 105 -2.48 -3.70 -4.17
N PHE A 106 -1.30 -3.34 -3.69
CA PHE A 106 -1.00 -3.16 -2.27
C PHE A 106 -0.41 -1.79 -2.01
N ALA A 107 -0.68 -1.26 -0.83
CA ALA A 107 -0.01 -0.07 -0.33
C ALA A 107 0.10 -0.12 1.20
N VAL A 108 1.26 0.25 1.74
CA VAL A 108 1.43 0.57 3.16
C VAL A 108 1.16 2.05 3.34
N TYR A 109 0.15 2.39 4.14
CA TYR A 109 -0.34 3.77 4.22
C TYR A 109 -0.79 4.17 5.63
N ALA A 110 -0.83 5.47 5.88
CA ALA A 110 -1.55 6.11 6.97
C ALA A 110 -2.28 7.35 6.44
N VAL A 111 -3.34 7.81 7.11
CA VAL A 111 -4.05 9.05 6.77
C VAL A 111 -4.03 10.00 7.96
N ASP A 112 -3.82 11.30 7.71
CA ASP A 112 -3.78 12.32 8.77
C ASP A 112 -5.17 12.68 9.29
N ALA A 113 -6.18 12.48 8.45
CA ALA A 113 -7.55 12.84 8.75
C ALA A 113 -8.51 11.93 7.98
N PHE A 114 -9.67 11.65 8.57
CA PHE A 114 -10.76 11.05 7.82
C PHE A 114 -11.57 12.12 7.09
N ASP A 115 -11.93 11.83 5.86
CA ASP A 115 -12.96 12.55 5.10
C ASP A 115 -14.36 12.19 5.62
N GLY A 116 -15.32 13.05 5.32
CA GLY A 116 -16.73 12.71 5.48
C GLY A 116 -17.17 11.58 4.53
N GLY A 117 -18.10 10.73 4.99
CA GLY A 117 -18.70 9.68 4.17
C GLY A 117 -17.73 8.55 3.80
N SER A 118 -17.83 8.07 2.55
CA SER A 118 -17.10 6.88 2.07
C SER A 118 -15.64 7.13 1.68
N GLY A 119 -15.10 8.32 1.93
CA GLY A 119 -13.75 8.72 1.51
C GLY A 119 -13.58 8.81 0.00
N THR A 120 -12.70 9.69 -0.45
CA THR A 120 -12.45 9.88 -1.89
C THR A 120 -10.97 9.86 -2.26
N ARG A 121 -10.07 9.95 -1.28
CA ARG A 121 -8.62 10.02 -1.48
C ARG A 121 -8.09 8.78 -2.18
N ARG A 122 -7.14 8.96 -3.10
CA ARG A 122 -6.55 7.85 -3.86
C ARG A 122 -5.13 7.57 -3.41
N LEU A 123 -4.87 6.32 -3.06
CA LEU A 123 -3.50 5.80 -2.99
C LEU A 123 -2.99 5.52 -4.40
N ILE A 124 -3.79 4.79 -5.19
CA ILE A 124 -3.45 4.36 -6.55
C ILE A 124 -4.68 4.58 -7.44
N ASN A 125 -4.46 5.14 -8.63
CA ASN A 125 -5.49 5.35 -9.65
C ASN A 125 -4.98 4.97 -11.04
N LEU A 126 -5.65 4.00 -11.68
CA LEU A 126 -5.45 3.65 -13.08
C LEU A 126 -6.66 4.07 -13.93
N GLY A 127 -6.37 4.68 -15.06
CA GLY A 127 -7.32 5.21 -16.02
C GLY A 127 -6.99 4.83 -17.45
N TYR A 128 -8.01 4.75 -18.30
CA TYR A 128 -7.92 4.15 -19.63
C TYR A 128 -8.65 4.98 -20.69
N ALA A 129 -8.19 4.84 -21.93
CA ALA A 129 -8.90 5.32 -23.11
C ALA A 129 -10.12 4.46 -23.43
N ASP A 130 -10.09 3.16 -23.11
CA ASP A 130 -11.19 2.22 -23.29
C ASP A 130 -11.34 1.27 -22.10
N ILE A 131 -12.55 0.81 -21.83
CA ILE A 131 -12.86 -0.18 -20.79
C ILE A 131 -13.85 -1.27 -21.25
N ASP A 132 -14.28 -1.27 -22.51
CA ASP A 132 -15.38 -2.11 -23.00
C ASP A 132 -14.92 -3.05 -24.12
N PRO A 133 -14.72 -4.35 -23.85
CA PRO A 133 -14.18 -5.30 -24.82
C PRO A 133 -15.13 -5.64 -25.99
N GLY A 134 -16.30 -5.00 -26.13
CA GLY A 134 -17.25 -5.34 -27.20
C GLY A 134 -18.09 -4.20 -27.80
N THR A 135 -17.91 -2.94 -27.39
CA THR A 135 -18.72 -1.80 -27.89
C THR A 135 -17.85 -0.55 -28.11
N PRO A 136 -18.40 0.65 -28.42
CA PRO A 136 -17.59 1.85 -28.61
C PRO A 136 -16.73 2.19 -27.39
N VAL A 137 -15.52 2.66 -27.69
CA VAL A 137 -14.51 3.13 -26.75
C VAL A 137 -15.10 4.07 -25.70
N LYS A 138 -14.88 3.77 -24.42
CA LYS A 138 -15.30 4.62 -23.28
C LYS A 138 -14.08 5.02 -22.45
N GLN A 139 -13.62 6.26 -22.65
CA GLN A 139 -12.55 6.81 -21.82
C GLN A 139 -13.02 6.90 -20.38
N ILE A 140 -12.36 6.15 -19.49
CA ILE A 140 -12.59 6.26 -18.06
C ILE A 140 -11.27 6.33 -17.29
N THR A 141 -10.97 7.51 -16.75
CA THR A 141 -9.69 7.89 -16.13
C THR A 141 -9.58 7.53 -14.64
N SER A 142 -10.62 6.91 -14.07
CA SER A 142 -10.69 6.39 -12.70
C SER A 142 -11.33 4.99 -12.71
N THR A 143 -10.72 4.04 -13.41
CA THR A 143 -11.32 2.70 -13.62
C THR A 143 -10.97 1.74 -12.50
N TYR A 144 -9.68 1.58 -12.24
CA TYR A 144 -9.16 0.75 -11.17
C TYR A 144 -8.52 1.63 -10.12
N SER A 145 -8.90 1.50 -8.85
CA SER A 145 -8.34 2.37 -7.81
C SER A 145 -8.34 1.73 -6.42
N LEU A 146 -7.32 2.11 -5.66
CA LEU A 146 -7.25 1.89 -4.22
C LEU A 146 -7.57 3.21 -3.51
N ILE A 147 -8.72 3.26 -2.85
CA ILE A 147 -9.29 4.46 -2.22
C ILE A 147 -9.18 4.35 -0.70
N VAL A 148 -8.85 5.47 -0.04
CA VAL A 148 -8.75 5.59 1.42
C VAL A 148 -9.37 6.90 1.91
N GLY A 149 -9.17 7.20 3.19
CA GLY A 149 -9.63 8.43 3.83
C GLY A 149 -10.98 8.30 4.55
N SER A 150 -11.71 7.18 4.43
CA SER A 150 -12.96 6.99 5.16
C SER A 150 -12.72 6.40 6.55
N GLY A 151 -13.24 7.04 7.59
CA GLY A 151 -13.26 6.48 8.95
C GLY A 151 -14.29 5.36 9.18
N THR A 152 -15.19 5.11 8.21
CA THR A 152 -16.30 4.15 8.38
C THR A 152 -16.29 3.01 7.38
N THR A 153 -15.66 3.19 6.21
CA THR A 153 -15.58 2.17 5.16
C THR A 153 -14.19 1.55 5.00
N GLY A 154 -13.18 2.11 5.67
CA GLY A 154 -11.79 1.66 5.58
C GLY A 154 -11.19 1.92 4.21
N VAL A 155 -10.68 0.86 3.60
CA VAL A 155 -10.13 0.86 2.23
C VAL A 155 -11.23 0.47 1.25
N ARG A 156 -11.25 1.09 0.07
CA ARG A 156 -12.14 0.68 -1.01
C ARG A 156 -11.38 0.33 -2.28
N SER A 157 -11.72 -0.81 -2.85
CA SER A 157 -11.35 -1.16 -4.22
C SER A 157 -12.41 -0.57 -5.15
N THR A 158 -11.97 0.09 -6.22
CA THR A 158 -12.86 0.50 -7.30
C THR A 158 -12.53 -0.28 -8.56
N SER A 159 -13.56 -0.82 -9.18
CA SER A 159 -13.57 -1.27 -10.57
C SER A 159 -14.78 -0.64 -11.27
N ARG A 160 -15.04 -1.04 -12.51
CA ARG A 160 -16.23 -0.63 -13.27
C ARG A 160 -16.85 -1.80 -13.98
N ASN A 161 -18.10 -1.64 -14.37
CA ASN A 161 -18.67 -2.44 -15.45
C ASN A 161 -18.36 -1.79 -16.81
N VAL A 162 -18.59 -2.52 -17.90
CA VAL A 162 -18.44 -2.00 -19.28
C VAL A 162 -19.34 -0.79 -19.60
N GLY A 163 -20.39 -0.56 -18.81
CA GLY A 163 -21.23 0.65 -18.89
C GLY A 163 -20.60 1.89 -18.26
N GLY A 164 -19.45 1.75 -17.59
CA GLY A 164 -18.78 2.80 -16.86
C GLY A 164 -19.30 3.05 -15.45
N THR A 165 -20.29 2.29 -14.98
CA THR A 165 -20.78 2.37 -13.60
C THR A 165 -19.70 1.85 -12.64
N GLY A 166 -19.46 2.61 -11.57
CA GLY A 166 -18.48 2.23 -10.54
C GLY A 166 -18.94 1.04 -9.70
N ILE A 167 -18.03 0.11 -9.46
CA ILE A 167 -18.16 -1.05 -8.58
C ILE A 167 -17.20 -0.84 -7.42
N PHE A 168 -17.75 -0.67 -6.22
CA PHE A 168 -16.99 -0.29 -5.04
C PHE A 168 -17.16 -1.33 -3.94
N ALA A 169 -16.10 -2.06 -3.61
CA ALA A 169 -16.07 -2.86 -2.41
C ALA A 169 -15.39 -2.07 -1.29
N ALA A 170 -15.91 -2.15 -0.07
CA ALA A 170 -15.37 -1.52 1.11
C ALA A 170 -14.91 -2.61 2.08
N SER A 171 -13.66 -2.56 2.53
CA SER A 171 -13.10 -3.56 3.45
C SER A 171 -13.87 -3.65 4.76
N GLY A 172 -14.51 -2.54 5.16
CA GLY A 172 -14.87 -2.31 6.55
C GLY A 172 -13.66 -1.81 7.33
N ILE A 173 -13.80 -1.68 8.64
CA ILE A 173 -12.73 -1.19 9.51
C ILE A 173 -12.42 -2.23 10.61
N PRO A 174 -11.14 -2.51 10.89
CA PRO A 174 -10.77 -3.27 12.08
C PRO A 174 -11.03 -2.46 13.35
N ALA A 175 -11.03 -3.13 14.50
CA ALA A 175 -11.15 -2.46 15.79
C ALA A 175 -9.94 -1.52 16.01
N GLY A 176 -10.19 -0.29 16.45
CA GLY A 176 -9.13 0.70 16.66
C GLY A 176 -8.60 1.35 15.37
N TYR A 177 -9.32 1.23 14.24
CA TYR A 177 -8.98 1.98 13.03
C TYR A 177 -8.94 3.49 13.30
N ALA A 178 -7.79 4.10 13.06
CA ALA A 178 -7.49 5.48 13.45
C ALA A 178 -6.65 6.20 12.39
N THR A 179 -6.64 7.53 12.46
CA THR A 179 -5.67 8.35 11.70
C THR A 179 -4.27 8.14 12.27
N ASP A 180 -3.26 8.57 11.50
CA ASP A 180 -1.85 8.55 11.91
C ASP A 180 -1.32 7.17 12.32
N THR A 181 -2.02 6.12 11.88
CA THR A 181 -1.68 4.71 12.13
C THR A 181 -1.45 4.04 10.78
N PHE A 182 -0.36 3.28 10.67
CA PHE A 182 -0.02 2.57 9.43
C PHE A 182 -0.78 1.25 9.31
N TYR A 183 -1.30 1.00 8.12
CA TYR A 183 -2.03 -0.20 7.73
C TYR A 183 -1.50 -0.72 6.39
N VAL A 184 -1.78 -2.00 6.09
CA VAL A 184 -1.67 -2.51 4.72
C VAL A 184 -3.06 -2.45 4.09
N ALA A 185 -3.17 -1.72 2.97
CA ALA A 185 -4.31 -1.75 2.08
C ALA A 185 -4.02 -2.71 0.93
N ALA A 186 -5.00 -3.51 0.55
CA ALA A 186 -4.96 -4.24 -0.71
C ALA A 186 -6.29 -4.17 -1.47
N ALA A 187 -6.23 -4.30 -2.79
CA ALA A 187 -7.39 -4.45 -3.64
C ALA A 187 -7.13 -5.45 -4.77
N THR A 188 -8.11 -6.29 -5.06
CA THR A 188 -8.15 -7.06 -6.31
C THR A 188 -9.25 -6.51 -7.22
N MET A 189 -8.95 -6.51 -8.51
CA MET A 189 -9.93 -6.30 -9.57
C MET A 189 -9.82 -7.51 -10.47
N ASP A 190 -10.93 -8.19 -10.73
CA ASP A 190 -10.95 -9.40 -11.55
C ASP A 190 -12.11 -9.34 -12.54
N SER A 191 -11.79 -9.02 -13.80
CA SER A 191 -12.77 -9.04 -14.88
C SER A 191 -13.29 -10.44 -15.25
N VAL A 192 -12.59 -11.50 -14.83
CA VAL A 192 -12.98 -12.89 -15.12
C VAL A 192 -14.04 -13.38 -14.14
N SER A 193 -13.77 -13.31 -12.84
CA SER A 193 -14.80 -13.58 -11.82
C SER A 193 -15.78 -12.40 -11.62
N THR A 194 -15.51 -11.26 -12.25
CA THR A 194 -16.26 -10.01 -12.19
C THR A 194 -16.31 -9.37 -10.80
N ASN A 195 -15.31 -9.63 -9.96
CA ASN A 195 -15.25 -9.13 -8.59
C ASN A 195 -14.25 -7.99 -8.42
N ALA A 196 -14.61 -7.00 -7.61
CA ALA A 196 -13.66 -6.11 -6.97
C ALA A 196 -13.64 -6.43 -5.47
N THR A 197 -12.47 -6.60 -4.88
CA THR A 197 -12.33 -6.92 -3.45
C THR A 197 -11.37 -5.95 -2.80
N ALA A 198 -11.70 -5.51 -1.59
CA ALA A 198 -10.85 -4.66 -0.77
C ALA A 198 -10.44 -5.40 0.51
N TYR A 199 -9.20 -5.18 0.93
CA TYR A 199 -8.62 -5.73 2.16
C TYR A 199 -7.95 -4.61 2.95
N LEU A 200 -8.13 -4.63 4.26
CA LEU A 200 -7.46 -3.75 5.20
C LEU A 200 -6.90 -4.59 6.35
N ILE A 201 -5.58 -4.53 6.53
CA ILE A 201 -4.83 -5.29 7.52
C ILE A 201 -4.21 -4.32 8.54
N ASP A 202 -4.43 -4.59 9.83
CA ASP A 202 -3.89 -3.80 10.94
C ASP A 202 -2.57 -4.34 11.52
N SER A 203 -2.03 -3.62 12.50
CA SER A 203 -0.79 -3.97 13.19
C SER A 203 -0.87 -5.25 14.03
N ALA A 204 -2.07 -5.75 14.32
CA ALA A 204 -2.29 -7.02 15.01
C ALA A 204 -2.50 -8.19 14.04
N GLY A 205 -2.42 -7.93 12.73
CA GLY A 205 -2.68 -8.91 11.67
C GLY A 205 -4.16 -9.19 11.45
N SER A 206 -5.07 -8.40 12.02
CA SER A 206 -6.50 -8.52 11.76
C SER A 206 -6.81 -8.07 10.34
N VAL A 207 -7.55 -8.89 9.60
CA VAL A 207 -7.94 -8.61 8.22
C VAL A 207 -9.43 -8.35 8.16
N THR A 208 -9.80 -7.20 7.60
CA THR A 208 -11.18 -6.91 7.18
C THR A 208 -11.24 -6.87 5.67
N SER A 209 -12.26 -7.48 5.08
CA SER A 209 -12.39 -7.55 3.63
C SER A 209 -13.84 -7.70 3.21
N ALA A 210 -14.17 -7.13 2.05
CA ALA A 210 -15.41 -7.43 1.35
C ALA A 210 -15.20 -7.32 -0.16
N PHE A 211 -16.09 -7.95 -0.92
CA PHE A 211 -16.12 -7.87 -2.37
C PHE A 211 -17.45 -7.34 -2.87
N LEU A 212 -17.45 -6.84 -4.11
CA LEU A 212 -18.64 -6.51 -4.88
C LEU A 212 -18.49 -7.05 -6.30
N ALA A 213 -19.53 -7.74 -6.78
CA ALA A 213 -19.59 -8.28 -8.13
C ALA A 213 -19.98 -7.21 -9.17
N GLY A 214 -19.78 -7.53 -10.46
CA GLY A 214 -20.11 -6.67 -11.59
C GLY A 214 -18.92 -5.87 -12.17
N ALA A 215 -17.71 -6.14 -11.73
CA ALA A 215 -16.46 -5.55 -12.21
C ALA A 215 -16.07 -6.13 -13.59
N THR A 216 -16.76 -5.75 -14.65
CA THR A 216 -16.58 -6.31 -16.02
C THR A 216 -15.72 -5.45 -16.95
N ALA A 217 -15.25 -4.29 -16.51
CA ALA A 217 -14.39 -3.43 -17.30
C ALA A 217 -13.04 -4.10 -17.60
N VAL A 218 -12.52 -3.88 -18.82
CA VAL A 218 -11.17 -4.29 -19.25
C VAL A 218 -10.46 -3.06 -19.80
N GLY A 219 -9.60 -2.46 -19.00
CA GLY A 219 -8.85 -1.25 -19.36
C GLY A 219 -7.93 -1.47 -20.56
N SER A 220 -7.97 -0.58 -21.53
CA SER A 220 -7.04 -0.55 -22.66
C SER A 220 -6.64 0.89 -22.99
N GLY A 221 -5.37 1.06 -23.36
CA GLY A 221 -4.79 2.37 -23.61
C GLY A 221 -4.72 3.17 -22.31
N ASN A 222 -3.99 2.64 -21.32
CA ASN A 222 -3.69 3.33 -20.09
C ASN A 222 -3.26 4.77 -20.38
N ASN A 223 -3.95 5.73 -19.76
CA ASN A 223 -3.72 7.16 -19.93
C ASN A 223 -3.52 7.88 -18.58
N VAL A 224 -3.77 7.18 -17.47
CA VAL A 224 -3.46 7.63 -16.12
C VAL A 224 -2.95 6.43 -15.33
N ALA A 225 -1.77 6.57 -14.74
CA ALA A 225 -1.26 5.68 -13.69
C ALA A 225 -0.65 6.58 -12.61
N ARG A 226 -1.40 6.79 -11.53
CA ARG A 226 -1.13 7.86 -10.56
C ARG A 226 -1.11 7.34 -9.13
N ILE A 227 -0.20 7.88 -8.34
CA ILE A 227 -0.07 7.64 -6.91
C ILE A 227 -0.38 8.93 -6.15
N GLY A 228 -1.16 8.82 -5.08
CA GLY A 228 -1.48 9.94 -4.20
C GLY A 228 -2.59 10.87 -4.69
N ALA A 229 -3.17 10.64 -5.87
CA ALA A 229 -4.36 11.38 -6.33
C ALA A 229 -5.16 10.61 -7.38
N GLY A 230 -6.42 11.01 -7.54
CA GLY A 230 -7.32 10.54 -8.58
C GLY A 230 -7.41 11.52 -9.74
N THR A 231 -8.63 11.63 -10.28
CA THR A 231 -8.95 12.56 -11.36
C THR A 231 -10.19 13.39 -11.03
N SER A 232 -10.32 14.59 -11.59
CA SER A 232 -11.46 15.51 -11.35
C SER A 232 -12.79 15.04 -11.95
N GLY A 233 -12.78 13.94 -12.71
CA GLY A 233 -13.94 13.32 -13.29
C GLY A 233 -13.56 12.05 -14.04
N ASN A 234 -14.57 11.34 -14.56
CA ASN A 234 -14.35 10.05 -15.23
C ASN A 234 -13.71 10.19 -16.61
N THR A 235 -13.77 11.35 -17.26
CA THR A 235 -13.25 11.53 -18.64
C THR A 235 -12.09 12.53 -18.70
N VAL A 236 -11.58 12.95 -17.54
CA VAL A 236 -10.57 14.01 -17.42
C VAL A 236 -9.36 13.44 -16.68
N THR A 237 -8.15 13.83 -17.06
CA THR A 237 -6.90 13.34 -16.46
C THR A 237 -6.35 14.28 -15.38
N THR A 238 -6.90 15.48 -15.25
CA THR A 238 -6.52 16.48 -14.24
C THR A 238 -6.61 15.86 -12.83
N PRO A 239 -5.53 15.93 -12.03
CA PRO A 239 -5.52 15.38 -10.69
C PRO A 239 -6.60 16.00 -9.78
N SER A 240 -7.17 15.18 -8.91
CA SER A 240 -8.09 15.61 -7.84
C SER A 240 -8.13 14.55 -6.74
N VAL A 241 -8.91 14.77 -5.68
CA VAL A 241 -9.08 13.81 -4.57
C VAL A 241 -7.74 13.30 -4.02
N TYR A 242 -6.86 14.28 -3.75
CA TYR A 242 -5.49 14.08 -3.30
C TYR A 242 -5.45 13.39 -1.95
N LEU A 243 -4.48 12.50 -1.79
CA LEU A 243 -4.17 11.85 -0.54
C LEU A 243 -3.64 12.90 0.43
N ASN A 244 -4.23 12.95 1.63
CA ASN A 244 -3.60 13.55 2.79
C ASN A 244 -3.20 12.41 3.73
N GLY A 245 -1.90 12.09 3.75
CA GLY A 245 -1.39 10.93 4.44
C GLY A 245 0.02 10.53 4.03
N TRP A 246 0.36 9.29 4.35
CA TRP A 246 1.70 8.72 4.24
C TRP A 246 1.64 7.44 3.41
N VAL A 247 2.68 7.18 2.62
CA VAL A 247 2.85 5.93 1.87
C VAL A 247 4.29 5.43 1.98
N SER A 248 4.49 4.15 2.29
CA SER A 248 5.84 3.57 2.45
C SER A 248 6.22 2.53 1.38
N GLU A 249 5.28 1.72 0.90
CA GLU A 249 5.56 0.77 -0.18
C GLU A 249 4.30 0.53 -0.99
N ILE A 250 4.46 0.39 -2.31
CA ILE A 250 3.40 0.03 -3.25
C ILE A 250 3.85 -1.17 -4.08
N LEU A 251 2.94 -2.14 -4.23
CA LEU A 251 3.11 -3.26 -5.15
C LEU A 251 1.89 -3.32 -6.08
N ILE A 252 2.11 -3.48 -7.39
CA ILE A 252 1.03 -3.76 -8.34
C ILE A 252 1.38 -5.01 -9.13
N TYR A 253 0.40 -5.91 -9.21
CA TYR A 253 0.43 -7.12 -10.01
C TYR A 253 -0.60 -7.00 -11.13
N ASN A 254 -0.24 -7.42 -12.35
CA ASN A 254 -1.16 -7.50 -13.50
C ASN A 254 -1.95 -8.81 -13.56
N THR A 255 -2.12 -9.44 -12.40
CA THR A 255 -2.91 -10.64 -12.17
C THR A 255 -3.66 -10.51 -10.85
N VAL A 256 -4.70 -11.32 -10.69
CA VAL A 256 -5.35 -11.51 -9.39
C VAL A 256 -4.54 -12.54 -8.63
N LEU A 257 -3.95 -12.13 -7.51
CA LEU A 257 -3.27 -13.03 -6.59
C LEU A 257 -4.29 -13.91 -5.87
N THR A 258 -3.86 -15.12 -5.53
CA THR A 258 -4.62 -16.04 -4.67
C THR A 258 -4.72 -15.51 -3.24
N SER A 259 -5.62 -16.06 -2.43
CA SER A 259 -5.73 -15.68 -1.01
C SER A 259 -4.42 -15.87 -0.24
N ASP A 260 -3.68 -16.94 -0.55
CA ASP A 260 -2.43 -17.28 0.12
C ASP A 260 -1.33 -16.30 -0.30
N GLU A 261 -1.23 -15.99 -1.60
CA GLU A 261 -0.30 -14.96 -2.09
C GLU A 261 -0.61 -13.57 -1.53
N ILE A 262 -1.90 -13.22 -1.38
CA ILE A 262 -2.30 -11.96 -0.73
C ILE A 262 -1.87 -11.94 0.74
N ALA A 263 -2.03 -13.06 1.45
CA ALA A 263 -1.59 -13.20 2.84
C ALA A 263 -0.07 -13.06 2.95
N ASP A 264 0.69 -13.75 2.10
CA ASP A 264 2.17 -13.69 2.09
C ASP A 264 2.67 -12.26 1.84
N VAL A 265 2.11 -11.57 0.83
CA VAL A 265 2.49 -10.19 0.52
C VAL A 265 2.08 -9.23 1.64
N SER A 266 0.90 -9.42 2.24
CA SER A 266 0.43 -8.59 3.35
C SER A 266 1.32 -8.77 4.59
N GLU A 267 1.73 -10.00 4.90
CA GLU A 267 2.64 -10.31 5.99
C GLU A 267 4.03 -9.71 5.73
N TYR A 268 4.56 -9.83 4.51
CA TYR A 268 5.81 -9.17 4.11
C TYR A 268 5.77 -7.65 4.38
N LEU A 269 4.71 -6.97 3.94
CA LEU A 269 4.54 -5.52 4.13
C LEU A 269 4.35 -5.16 5.60
N ALA A 270 3.52 -5.91 6.32
CA ALA A 270 3.27 -5.68 7.75
C ALA A 270 4.57 -5.81 8.55
N ASN A 271 5.31 -6.90 8.38
CA ASN A 271 6.58 -7.14 9.07
C ASN A 271 7.63 -6.06 8.77
N LYS A 272 7.62 -5.51 7.56
CA LYS A 272 8.60 -4.52 7.13
C LYS A 272 8.33 -3.12 7.68
N TYR A 273 7.08 -2.74 7.92
CA TYR A 273 6.73 -1.35 8.25
C TYR A 273 5.98 -1.17 9.57
N ILE A 274 5.12 -2.11 9.95
CA ILE A 274 4.06 -1.90 10.95
C ILE A 274 4.37 -2.40 12.38
N PRO A 275 5.34 -3.29 12.72
CA PRO A 275 5.43 -3.83 14.09
C PRO A 275 5.62 -2.75 15.17
N GLU A 276 4.96 -2.82 16.34
CA GLU A 276 4.24 -3.93 17.01
C GLU A 276 3.19 -3.39 18.03
N PRO A 277 2.21 -4.20 18.48
CA PRO A 277 1.84 -4.19 19.90
C PRO A 277 2.38 -5.46 20.60
N ALA A 278 3.68 -5.42 20.95
CA ALA A 278 4.26 -6.39 21.85
C ALA A 278 3.61 -6.22 23.22
N THR A 279 2.69 -7.10 23.61
CA THR A 279 2.35 -7.21 25.03
C THR A 279 3.46 -7.97 25.74
N ILE A 280 4.21 -7.21 26.55
CA ILE A 280 5.17 -7.60 27.60
C ILE A 280 6.62 -7.77 27.13
N SER A 281 7.26 -6.62 26.90
CA SER A 281 8.67 -6.43 27.25
C SER A 281 8.78 -6.12 28.76
N LEU A 282 8.38 -7.06 29.65
CA LEU A 282 8.74 -7.05 31.08
C LEU A 282 8.39 -8.38 31.82
N LEU A 283 8.87 -9.55 31.39
CA LEU A 283 8.82 -10.73 32.27
C LEU A 283 10.00 -11.72 32.19
N MET A 284 11.05 -11.43 31.42
CA MET A 284 12.22 -12.30 31.30
C MET A 284 13.49 -11.77 31.99
N LEU A 285 13.37 -10.85 32.95
CA LEU A 285 14.52 -10.36 33.75
C LEU A 285 14.25 -10.24 35.26
N GLY A 286 13.12 -10.75 35.78
CA GLY A 286 12.68 -10.46 37.16
C GLY A 286 12.22 -11.60 38.05
N LEU A 287 12.35 -12.88 37.66
CA LEU A 287 11.98 -14.02 38.54
C LEU A 287 13.13 -15.05 38.69
N GLY A 288 14.36 -14.54 38.80
CA GLY A 288 15.55 -15.34 39.08
C GLY A 288 16.14 -15.12 40.47
N LEU A 289 15.40 -14.56 41.44
CA LEU A 289 15.98 -14.29 42.76
C LEU A 289 14.94 -14.28 43.91
N PHE A 290 14.45 -15.45 44.31
CA PHE A 290 13.97 -15.66 45.69
C PHE A 290 14.55 -16.98 46.25
N ILE A 291 15.74 -16.84 46.83
CA ILE A 291 16.21 -17.39 48.11
C ILE A 291 15.53 -18.69 48.55
N ARG A 292 16.21 -19.82 48.32
CA ARG A 292 16.04 -21.04 49.13
C ARG A 292 16.74 -20.79 50.48
N ARG A 293 15.98 -20.48 51.53
CA ARG A 293 16.49 -20.61 52.92
C ARG A 293 16.38 -22.06 53.33
N GLY A 294 17.53 -22.62 53.72
CA GLY A 294 17.64 -23.99 54.18
C GLY A 294 16.96 -24.25 55.53
N LYS A 295 16.69 -25.53 55.76
CA LYS A 295 17.14 -26.23 56.96
C LYS A 295 17.98 -27.42 56.52
#